data_AF-A0A6G6SGK6-F1
#
_entry.id   AF-A0A6G6SGK6-F1
#
_cell.length_a   1.000
_cell.length_b   1.000
_cell.length_c   1.000
_cell.angle_alpha   90.00
_cell.angle_beta   90.00
_cell.angle_gamma   90.00
#
_symmetry.space_group_name_H-M   'P 1'
#
loop_
_entity.id
_entity.type
_entity.pdbx_description
1 polymer ?
#
loop_
_entity_poly.entity_id
_entity_poly.type
_entity_poly.pdbx_seq_one_letter_code
_entity_poly.pdbx_strand_id
1 'polypeptide(L)'
;MNILNSRIFSIVILILGFFYCQLAWSANNAFEFSLQRMTYNEGSKSISIGLRNNEKKAYLVQASMRWLDESTGLQLIDKKENPPFILTPLLQKIEPEEYYEWVIKFTGSESALSTDRESVYISQFRLIPSTSEETPNVQMNFIRALNFKVYYRPKSLEGIKIKDAEKKLSFSIDGNKIIAKNDSPIYLAFNTIKINGKEIELQELSKNVPPFGTQEYLFLNKENITSIHWQVLDEFMFPLDEKIKTVN
;
A
#
# COMPACT_ATOMS: atom_id res chain seq x y z
N MET A 1 5.22 -42.51 -49.45
CA MET A 1 5.48 -41.06 -49.38
C MET A 1 4.48 -40.30 -48.48
N ASN A 2 3.91 -40.93 -47.43
CA ASN A 2 2.83 -40.34 -46.62
C ASN A 2 3.15 -40.15 -45.12
N ILE A 3 4.27 -40.70 -44.62
CA ILE A 3 4.60 -40.69 -43.18
C ILE A 3 5.43 -39.45 -42.80
N LEU A 4 6.25 -38.93 -43.72
CA LEU A 4 7.06 -37.71 -43.49
C LEU A 4 6.17 -36.46 -43.39
N ASN A 5 5.15 -36.33 -44.23
CA ASN A 5 4.25 -35.18 -44.23
C ASN A 5 3.36 -35.10 -42.97
N SER A 6 2.99 -36.24 -42.38
CA SER A 6 2.20 -36.29 -41.13
C SER A 6 3.00 -35.80 -39.91
N ARG A 7 4.31 -36.09 -39.86
CA ARG A 7 5.20 -35.62 -38.79
C ARG A 7 5.52 -34.14 -38.88
N ILE A 8 5.70 -33.61 -40.10
CA ILE A 8 5.91 -32.18 -40.33
C ILE A 8 4.63 -31.39 -40.00
N PHE A 9 3.45 -31.90 -40.36
CA PHE A 9 2.17 -31.28 -40.01
C PHE A 9 1.91 -31.26 -38.49
N SER A 10 2.30 -32.32 -37.78
CA SER A 10 2.19 -32.40 -36.31
C SER A 10 3.16 -31.45 -35.59
N ILE A 11 4.35 -31.22 -36.12
CA ILE A 11 5.34 -30.27 -35.56
C ILE A 11 4.91 -28.82 -35.80
N VAL A 12 4.31 -28.51 -36.96
CA VAL A 12 3.76 -27.17 -37.27
C VAL A 12 2.57 -26.84 -36.36
N ILE A 13 1.70 -27.81 -36.05
CA ILE A 13 0.61 -27.63 -35.07
C ILE A 13 1.14 -27.44 -33.64
N LEU A 14 2.24 -28.12 -33.27
CA LEU A 14 2.86 -27.93 -31.95
C LEU A 14 3.54 -26.56 -31.79
N ILE A 15 4.14 -26.02 -32.87
CA ILE A 15 4.75 -24.67 -32.88
C ILE A 15 3.68 -23.56 -32.93
N LEU A 16 2.56 -23.76 -33.63
CA LEU A 16 1.43 -22.83 -33.64
C LEU A 16 0.65 -22.84 -32.31
N GLY A 17 0.61 -23.98 -31.61
CA GLY A 17 0.02 -24.08 -30.26
C GLY A 17 0.82 -23.38 -29.17
N PHE A 18 2.15 -23.28 -29.34
CA PHE A 18 3.02 -22.59 -28.37
C PHE A 18 2.95 -21.06 -28.48
N PHE A 19 2.40 -20.52 -29.57
CA PHE A 19 2.22 -19.07 -29.77
C PHE A 19 0.87 -18.54 -29.27
N TYR A 20 -0.07 -19.42 -28.90
CA TYR A 20 -1.45 -19.03 -28.55
C TYR A 20 -1.74 -18.89 -27.07
N CYS A 21 -0.77 -19.09 -26.17
CA CYS A 21 -1.01 -19.07 -24.73
C CYS A 21 -0.15 -18.03 -23.99
N GLN A 22 -0.18 -16.78 -24.46
CA GLN A 22 0.17 -15.63 -23.64
C GLN A 22 -0.84 -14.49 -23.84
N LEU A 23 -2.12 -14.79 -23.67
CA LEU A 23 -3.03 -13.76 -23.15
C LEU A 23 -2.74 -13.65 -21.65
N ALA A 24 -1.65 -12.95 -21.32
CA ALA A 24 -1.50 -12.43 -19.98
C ALA A 24 -2.75 -11.59 -19.71
N TRP A 25 -3.57 -12.02 -18.77
CA TRP A 25 -4.58 -11.15 -18.19
C TRP A 25 -3.82 -10.03 -17.51
N SER A 26 -3.57 -8.94 -18.24
CA SER A 26 -3.22 -7.68 -17.60
C SER A 26 -4.42 -7.33 -16.75
N ALA A 27 -4.25 -7.41 -15.43
CA ALA A 27 -5.17 -6.74 -14.53
C ALA A 27 -5.09 -5.25 -14.90
N ASN A 28 -6.06 -4.77 -15.69
CA ASN A 28 -6.14 -3.38 -16.10
C ASN A 28 -6.52 -2.56 -14.87
N ASN A 29 -5.53 -2.25 -14.04
CA ASN A 29 -5.68 -1.27 -12.97
C ASN A 29 -5.90 0.08 -13.63
N ALA A 30 -7.02 0.72 -13.31
CA ALA A 30 -7.38 2.05 -13.81
C ALA A 30 -6.25 3.07 -13.63
N PHE A 31 -5.55 2.98 -12.49
CA PHE A 31 -4.37 3.76 -12.19
C PHE A 31 -3.25 2.84 -11.75
N GLU A 32 -2.07 3.08 -12.30
CA GLU A 32 -0.84 2.35 -11.96
C GLU A 32 0.08 3.27 -11.15
N PHE A 33 0.79 2.69 -10.19
CA PHE A 33 1.69 3.40 -9.29
C PHE A 33 2.77 2.46 -8.76
N SER A 34 3.89 3.02 -8.32
CA SER A 34 4.98 2.23 -7.74
C SER A 34 4.57 1.65 -6.38
N LEU A 35 4.70 0.34 -6.22
CA LEU A 35 4.53 -0.37 -4.96
C LEU A 35 5.86 -0.34 -4.18
N GLN A 36 6.12 0.74 -3.47
CA GLN A 36 7.25 0.87 -2.56
C GLN A 36 6.83 1.63 -1.30
N ARG A 37 7.52 1.38 -0.19
CA ARG A 37 7.30 2.15 1.03
C ARG A 37 7.83 3.57 0.84
N MET A 38 6.98 4.57 0.97
CA MET A 38 7.37 5.98 0.83
C MET A 38 7.97 6.49 2.13
N THR A 39 9.28 6.32 2.29
CA THR A 39 10.03 6.80 3.45
C THR A 39 10.72 8.12 3.13
N TYR A 40 10.38 9.18 3.84
CA TYR A 40 11.07 10.47 3.85
C TYR A 40 12.10 10.47 4.98
N ASN A 41 13.39 10.37 4.65
CA ASN A 41 14.46 10.49 5.65
C ASN A 41 14.69 11.96 6.00
N GLU A 42 14.85 12.26 7.29
CA GLU A 42 15.21 13.60 7.77
C GLU A 42 16.46 14.15 7.05
N GLY A 43 16.41 15.42 6.66
CA GLY A 43 17.43 16.06 5.82
C GLY A 43 17.31 15.77 4.31
N SER A 44 16.41 14.88 3.87
CA SER A 44 16.08 14.75 2.45
C SER A 44 15.41 16.02 1.94
N LYS A 45 15.64 16.38 0.67
CA LYS A 45 15.00 17.55 0.06
C LYS A 45 13.53 17.31 -0.30
N SER A 46 13.24 16.10 -0.76
CA SER A 46 11.91 15.66 -1.19
C SER A 46 11.90 14.16 -1.47
N ILE A 47 10.69 13.59 -1.54
CA ILE A 47 10.43 12.30 -2.20
C ILE A 47 9.37 12.51 -3.30
N SER A 48 9.21 11.53 -4.19
CA SER A 48 8.22 11.60 -5.26
C SER A 48 7.28 10.40 -5.26
N ILE A 49 6.06 10.63 -5.75
CA ILE A 49 5.08 9.58 -6.02
C ILE A 49 4.52 9.76 -7.43
N GLY A 50 4.60 8.70 -8.23
CA GLY A 50 4.09 8.65 -9.58
C GLY A 50 2.76 7.92 -9.69
N LEU A 51 1.84 8.48 -10.50
CA LEU A 51 0.61 7.83 -10.93
C LEU A 51 0.55 7.83 -12.47
N ARG A 52 0.19 6.69 -13.06
CA ARG A 52 -0.18 6.56 -14.47
C ARG A 52 -1.68 6.37 -14.58
N ASN A 53 -2.30 7.10 -15.50
CA ASN A 53 -3.70 6.91 -15.85
C ASN A 53 -3.82 5.90 -16.99
N ASN A 54 -4.21 4.66 -16.70
CA ASN A 54 -4.42 3.62 -17.72
C ASN A 54 -5.89 3.61 -18.23
N GLU A 55 -6.68 4.63 -17.90
CA GLU A 55 -8.03 4.80 -18.44
C GLU A 55 -8.04 5.67 -19.71
N LYS A 56 -9.05 5.47 -20.55
CA LYS A 56 -9.26 6.21 -21.81
C LYS A 56 -9.76 7.65 -21.63
N LYS A 57 -9.94 8.11 -20.40
CA LYS A 57 -10.46 9.46 -20.10
C LYS A 57 -9.50 10.22 -19.20
N ALA A 58 -9.48 11.53 -19.36
CA ALA A 58 -8.67 12.41 -18.54
C ALA A 58 -9.27 12.58 -17.14
N TYR A 59 -8.39 12.74 -16.16
CA TYR A 59 -8.75 12.98 -14.76
C TYR A 59 -8.11 14.27 -14.25
N LEU A 60 -8.88 15.05 -13.51
CA LEU A 60 -8.35 16.10 -12.65
C LEU A 60 -8.01 15.46 -11.30
N VAL A 61 -6.72 15.43 -10.97
CA VAL A 61 -6.22 14.86 -9.72
C VAL A 61 -5.96 15.97 -8.72
N GLN A 62 -6.72 15.94 -7.62
CA GLN A 62 -6.49 16.81 -6.47
C GLN A 62 -5.64 16.07 -5.45
N ALA A 63 -4.45 16.62 -5.19
CA ALA A 63 -3.44 16.04 -4.33
C ALA A 63 -3.41 16.80 -3.00
N SER A 64 -3.38 16.09 -1.87
CA SER A 64 -3.29 16.73 -0.55
C SER A 64 -2.71 15.81 0.53
N MET A 65 -2.13 16.41 1.57
CA MET A 65 -1.65 15.67 2.75
C MET A 65 -2.76 15.57 3.82
N ARG A 66 -2.77 14.46 4.55
CA ARG A 66 -3.69 14.14 5.65
C ARG A 66 -2.96 13.49 6.82
N TRP A 67 -3.52 13.62 8.01
CA TRP A 67 -3.08 12.87 9.18
C TRP A 67 -3.55 11.41 9.08
N LEU A 68 -2.75 10.47 9.56
CA LEU A 68 -3.18 9.08 9.77
C LEU A 68 -3.90 8.99 11.12
N ASP A 69 -5.00 8.24 11.15
CA ASP A 69 -5.55 7.64 12.36
C ASP A 69 -4.95 6.23 12.50
N GLU A 70 -4.09 6.03 13.49
CA GLU A 70 -3.42 4.74 13.72
C GLU A 70 -4.41 3.62 14.05
N SER A 71 -5.52 3.94 14.71
CA SER A 71 -6.50 2.93 15.14
C SER A 71 -7.23 2.30 13.96
N THR A 72 -7.44 3.06 12.89
CA THR A 72 -8.12 2.60 11.67
C THR A 72 -7.16 2.34 10.51
N GLY A 73 -5.95 2.90 10.54
CA GLY A 73 -5.00 2.85 9.42
C GLY A 73 -5.38 3.77 8.25
N LEU A 74 -6.40 4.62 8.42
CA LEU A 74 -6.96 5.51 7.41
C LEU A 74 -6.75 6.98 7.77
N GLN A 75 -7.19 7.91 6.91
CA GLN A 75 -7.06 9.33 7.20
C GLN A 75 -7.93 9.77 8.38
N LEU A 76 -7.35 10.58 9.27
CA LEU A 76 -8.08 11.24 10.33
C LEU A 76 -8.95 12.36 9.74
N ILE A 77 -10.27 12.27 9.94
CA ILE A 77 -11.25 13.14 9.26
C ILE A 77 -11.42 14.48 10.00
N ASP A 78 -11.30 14.49 11.32
CA ASP A 78 -11.67 15.67 12.14
C ASP A 78 -10.52 16.66 12.39
N LYS A 79 -9.29 16.33 11.98
CA LYS A 79 -8.12 17.20 12.18
C LYS A 79 -7.97 18.16 11.01
N LYS A 80 -8.31 19.43 11.25
CA LYS A 80 -8.30 20.51 10.23
C LYS A 80 -6.92 21.08 9.93
N GLU A 81 -5.96 20.94 10.84
CA GLU A 81 -4.59 21.38 10.61
C GLU A 81 -3.92 20.53 9.55
N ASN A 82 -3.17 21.14 8.63
CA ASN A 82 -2.42 20.39 7.64
C ASN A 82 -1.22 19.69 8.30
N PRO A 83 -0.84 18.48 7.85
CA PRO A 83 0.42 17.86 8.25
C PRO A 83 1.61 18.74 7.87
N PRO A 84 2.80 18.53 8.46
CA PRO A 84 4.02 19.29 8.15
C PRO A 84 4.66 18.88 6.80
N PHE A 85 3.83 18.53 5.83
CA PHE A 85 4.22 18.14 4.48
C PHE A 85 3.35 18.85 3.46
N ILE A 86 3.96 19.20 2.34
CA ILE A 86 3.26 19.66 1.14
C ILE A 86 3.44 18.66 0.02
N LEU A 87 2.42 18.56 -0.82
CA LEU A 87 2.38 17.72 -2.01
C LEU A 87 2.13 18.64 -3.20
N THR A 88 3.05 18.66 -4.17
CA THR A 88 3.00 19.60 -5.30
C THR A 88 3.06 18.89 -6.64
N PRO A 89 2.24 19.30 -7.63
CA PRO A 89 1.19 20.34 -7.56
C PRO A 89 -0.09 19.85 -6.84
N LEU A 90 -0.87 20.77 -6.25
CA LEU A 90 -2.11 20.42 -5.56
C LEU A 90 -3.25 19.99 -6.50
N LEU A 91 -3.17 20.39 -7.77
CA LEU A 91 -4.16 20.08 -8.79
C LEU A 91 -3.44 19.84 -10.12
N GLN A 92 -3.64 18.66 -10.71
CA GLN A 92 -3.02 18.28 -11.97
C GLN A 92 -4.02 17.53 -12.83
N LYS A 93 -4.13 17.90 -14.11
CA LYS A 93 -4.85 17.09 -15.10
C LYS A 93 -3.90 15.99 -15.59
N ILE A 94 -4.34 14.74 -15.54
CA ILE A 94 -3.65 13.61 -16.18
C ILE A 94 -4.49 13.13 -17.35
N GLU A 95 -3.92 13.15 -18.55
CA GLU A 95 -4.51 12.63 -19.78
C GLU A 95 -4.48 11.09 -19.83
N PRO A 96 -5.22 10.45 -20.76
CA PRO A 96 -5.10 9.00 -20.97
C PRO A 96 -3.66 8.56 -21.21
N GLU A 97 -3.25 7.46 -20.59
CA GLU A 97 -1.91 6.84 -20.63
C GLU A 97 -0.76 7.71 -20.06
N GLU A 98 -1.05 8.92 -19.59
CA GLU A 98 -0.05 9.83 -19.04
C GLU A 98 0.41 9.35 -17.65
N TYR A 99 1.72 9.42 -17.43
CA TYR A 99 2.36 9.26 -16.14
C TYR A 99 2.79 10.62 -15.60
N TYR A 100 2.42 10.92 -14.37
CA TYR A 100 2.78 12.16 -13.70
C TYR A 100 3.31 11.89 -12.30
N GLU A 101 4.32 12.67 -11.88
CA GLU A 101 4.92 12.58 -10.56
C GLU A 101 4.64 13.82 -9.71
N TRP A 102 4.20 13.58 -8.47
CA TRP A 102 4.10 14.61 -7.45
C TRP A 102 5.32 14.58 -6.54
N VAL A 103 5.71 15.76 -6.10
CA VAL A 103 6.82 15.94 -5.16
C VAL A 103 6.25 16.20 -3.77
N ILE A 104 6.77 15.48 -2.77
CA ILE A 104 6.46 15.65 -1.35
C ILE A 104 7.65 16.31 -0.69
N LYS A 105 7.40 17.41 0.03
CA LYS A 105 8.41 18.15 0.79
C LYS A 105 7.96 18.33 2.22
N PHE A 106 8.90 18.19 3.15
CA PHE A 106 8.69 18.59 4.53
C PHE A 106 8.67 20.12 4.63
N THR A 107 7.72 20.67 5.37
CA THR A 107 7.57 22.13 5.58
C THR A 107 7.41 22.51 7.05
N GLY A 108 7.44 21.52 7.95
CA GLY A 108 7.45 21.77 9.38
C GLY A 108 8.81 22.23 9.90
N SER A 109 8.86 22.54 11.18
CA SER A 109 10.13 22.57 11.91
C SER A 109 10.54 21.14 12.22
N GLU A 110 11.78 20.75 11.91
CA GLU A 110 12.30 19.40 12.24
C GLU A 110 12.20 19.13 13.74
N SER A 111 12.34 20.17 14.58
CA SER A 111 12.15 20.10 16.04
C SER A 111 10.73 19.79 16.50
N ALA A 112 9.74 19.85 15.62
CA ALA A 112 8.34 19.54 15.94
C ALA A 112 7.99 18.05 15.76
N LEU A 113 8.89 17.26 15.17
CA LEU A 113 8.70 15.83 15.00
C LEU A 113 9.51 15.02 16.01
N SER A 114 9.03 13.82 16.31
CA SER A 114 9.73 12.88 17.17
C SER A 114 11.06 12.49 16.54
N THR A 115 12.15 12.60 17.30
CA THR A 115 13.50 12.24 16.85
C THR A 115 13.88 10.79 17.20
N ASP A 116 13.04 10.11 17.98
CA ASP A 116 13.26 8.76 18.52
C ASP A 116 12.45 7.67 17.81
N ARG A 117 11.48 8.05 16.96
CA ARG A 117 10.57 7.13 16.25
C ARG A 117 10.09 7.71 14.93
N GLU A 118 9.63 6.83 14.04
CA GLU A 118 8.94 7.25 12.83
C GLU A 118 7.61 7.96 13.13
N SER A 119 7.21 8.84 12.20
CA SER A 119 5.85 9.38 12.11
C SER A 119 5.26 9.03 10.76
N VAL A 120 3.93 8.94 10.67
CA VAL A 120 3.25 8.53 9.42
C VAL A 120 2.13 9.49 9.05
N TYR A 121 2.02 9.77 7.76
CA TYR A 121 1.04 10.66 7.15
C TYR A 121 0.43 9.99 5.93
N ILE A 122 -0.64 10.59 5.39
CA ILE A 122 -1.25 10.13 4.14
C ILE A 122 -1.11 11.20 3.07
N SER A 123 -0.55 10.84 1.93
CA SER A 123 -0.76 11.57 0.67
C SER A 123 -1.99 11.02 -0.04
N GLN A 124 -3.00 11.87 -0.22
CA GLN A 124 -4.28 11.54 -0.83
C GLN A 124 -4.40 12.16 -2.23
N PHE A 125 -4.81 11.36 -3.20
CA PHE A 125 -5.07 11.74 -4.59
C PHE A 125 -6.53 11.46 -4.92
N ARG A 126 -7.34 12.53 -5.00
CA ARG A 126 -8.74 12.43 -5.43
C ARG A 126 -8.80 12.54 -6.95
N LEU A 127 -9.34 11.51 -7.59
CA LEU A 127 -9.42 11.34 -9.02
C LEU A 127 -10.80 11.80 -9.49
N ILE A 128 -10.88 13.00 -10.05
CA ILE A 128 -12.13 13.60 -10.54
C ILE A 128 -12.19 13.36 -12.06
N PRO A 129 -13.08 12.47 -12.54
CA PRO A 129 -13.18 12.19 -13.96
C PRO A 129 -13.68 13.43 -14.72
N SER A 130 -13.15 13.66 -15.92
CA SER A 130 -13.71 14.66 -16.83
C SER A 130 -15.11 14.21 -17.26
N THR A 131 -16.11 15.11 -17.19
CA THR A 131 -17.46 14.85 -17.69
C THR A 131 -17.52 15.15 -19.19
N SER A 132 -18.18 14.30 -19.98
CA SER A 132 -18.54 14.65 -21.36
C SER A 132 -19.86 15.44 -21.38
N GLU A 133 -19.97 16.41 -22.29
CA GLU A 133 -21.16 17.28 -22.40
C GLU A 133 -22.40 16.57 -23.02
N GLU A 134 -22.30 15.29 -23.38
CA GLU A 134 -23.23 14.65 -24.33
C GLU A 134 -24.22 13.63 -23.75
N THR A 135 -24.70 13.76 -22.51
CA THR A 135 -25.88 12.95 -22.12
C THR A 135 -26.91 13.72 -21.30
N PRO A 136 -28.19 13.74 -21.71
CA PRO A 136 -29.28 14.39 -20.97
C PRO A 136 -29.77 13.59 -19.75
N ASN A 137 -29.06 12.52 -19.36
CA ASN A 137 -29.38 11.72 -18.18
C ASN A 137 -28.50 12.10 -16.99
N VAL A 138 -29.07 12.01 -15.79
CA VAL A 138 -28.37 12.20 -14.52
C VAL A 138 -27.17 11.23 -14.44
N GLN A 139 -25.96 11.72 -14.68
CA GLN A 139 -24.74 10.94 -14.49
C GLN A 139 -24.33 10.94 -13.02
N MET A 140 -24.22 9.75 -12.42
CA MET A 140 -23.61 9.57 -11.10
C MET A 140 -22.09 9.52 -11.25
N ASN A 141 -21.42 10.62 -10.88
CA ASN A 141 -19.96 10.70 -10.94
C ASN A 141 -19.34 10.15 -9.65
N PHE A 142 -18.64 9.02 -9.74
CA PHE A 142 -17.87 8.47 -8.63
C PHE A 142 -16.46 9.08 -8.60
N ILE A 143 -16.12 9.76 -7.51
CA ILE A 143 -14.76 10.24 -7.24
C ILE A 143 -14.01 9.16 -6.45
N ARG A 144 -12.91 8.67 -7.01
CA ARG A 144 -12.03 7.71 -6.33
C ARG A 144 -10.94 8.46 -5.59
N ALA A 145 -10.48 7.92 -4.46
CA ALA A 145 -9.34 8.47 -3.72
C ALA A 145 -8.28 7.38 -3.54
N LEU A 146 -7.05 7.65 -3.97
CA LEU A 146 -5.89 6.82 -3.69
C LEU A 146 -5.17 7.43 -2.48
N ASN A 147 -4.86 6.61 -1.47
CA ASN A 147 -4.20 7.05 -0.25
C ASN A 147 -2.90 6.26 -0.11
N PHE A 148 -1.78 6.97 0.03
CA PHE A 148 -0.46 6.38 0.23
C PHE A 148 0.11 6.87 1.55
N LYS A 149 0.71 5.96 2.33
CA LYS A 149 1.37 6.30 3.58
C LYS A 149 2.76 6.85 3.32
N VAL A 150 3.07 7.98 3.94
CA VAL A 150 4.38 8.63 3.92
C VAL A 150 4.98 8.53 5.32
N TYR A 151 6.08 7.83 5.46
CA TYR A 151 6.78 7.64 6.73
C TYR A 151 7.91 8.66 6.84
N TYR A 152 7.85 9.52 7.84
CA TYR A 152 9.00 10.33 8.22
C TYR A 152 9.93 9.52 9.11
N ARG A 153 11.18 9.34 8.68
CA ARG A 153 12.21 8.62 9.41
C ARG A 153 13.29 9.61 9.88
N PRO A 154 13.40 9.86 11.20
CA PRO A 154 14.50 10.63 11.77
C PRO A 154 15.86 10.09 11.36
N LYS A 155 16.85 10.98 11.27
CA LYS A 155 18.22 10.66 10.83
C LYS A 155 18.89 9.63 11.74
N SER A 156 18.57 9.65 13.02
CA SER A 156 19.00 8.66 14.02
C SER A 156 18.57 7.22 13.70
N LEU A 157 17.54 7.04 12.88
CA LEU A 157 16.93 5.74 12.56
C LEU A 157 17.18 5.27 11.12
N GLU A 158 17.87 6.05 10.28
CA GLU A 158 18.07 5.76 8.85
C GLU A 158 18.67 4.36 8.58
N GLY A 159 19.55 3.89 9.48
CA GLY A 159 20.18 2.57 9.37
C GLY A 159 19.33 1.37 9.82
N ILE A 160 18.13 1.60 10.38
CA ILE A 160 17.27 0.52 10.89
C ILE A 160 16.50 -0.11 9.72
N LYS A 161 16.60 -1.43 9.60
CA LYS A 161 15.90 -2.22 8.58
C LYS A 161 14.63 -2.84 9.15
N ILE A 162 13.58 -2.92 8.33
CA ILE A 162 12.33 -3.61 8.70
C ILE A 162 12.58 -5.06 9.14
N LYS A 163 13.50 -5.78 8.50
CA LYS A 163 13.87 -7.15 8.89
C LYS A 163 14.41 -7.26 10.33
N ASP A 164 15.08 -6.22 10.83
CA ASP A 164 15.59 -6.20 12.20
C ASP A 164 14.52 -5.71 13.19
N ALA A 165 13.64 -4.82 12.75
CA ALA A 165 12.48 -4.37 13.51
C ALA A 165 11.44 -5.50 13.71
N GLU A 166 11.21 -6.36 12.71
CA GLU A 166 10.31 -7.52 12.80
C GLU A 166 10.68 -8.45 13.97
N LYS A 167 11.97 -8.60 14.27
CA LYS A 167 12.43 -9.43 15.41
C LYS A 167 11.96 -8.91 16.76
N LYS A 168 11.55 -7.64 16.84
CA LYS A 168 11.01 -6.97 18.03
C LYS A 168 9.47 -6.90 18.02
N LEU A 169 8.84 -7.60 17.09
CA LEU A 169 7.40 -7.76 17.03
C LEU A 169 6.98 -8.95 17.90
N SER A 170 5.93 -8.77 18.71
CA SER A 170 5.34 -9.84 19.51
C SER A 170 3.82 -9.79 19.44
N PHE A 171 3.18 -10.94 19.66
CA PHE A 171 1.73 -11.05 19.63
C PHE A 171 1.18 -11.50 20.98
N SER A 172 0.05 -10.96 21.40
CA SER A 172 -0.77 -11.46 22.51
C SER A 172 -2.23 -11.57 22.08
N ILE A 173 -3.01 -12.32 22.85
CA ILE A 173 -4.44 -12.54 22.57
C ILE A 173 -5.23 -11.94 23.71
N ASP A 174 -6.29 -11.20 23.37
CA ASP A 174 -7.27 -10.68 24.30
C ASP A 174 -8.67 -10.97 23.75
N GLY A 175 -9.35 -11.97 24.31
CA GLY A 175 -10.63 -12.46 23.81
C GLY A 175 -10.55 -12.91 22.35
N ASN A 176 -11.26 -12.21 21.47
CA ASN A 176 -11.28 -12.44 20.03
C ASN A 176 -10.38 -11.48 19.24
N LYS A 177 -9.47 -10.79 19.93
CA LYS A 177 -8.53 -9.84 19.33
C LYS A 177 -7.11 -10.37 19.40
N ILE A 178 -6.35 -10.09 18.36
CA ILE A 178 -4.91 -10.24 18.35
C ILE A 178 -4.29 -8.87 18.55
N ILE A 179 -3.40 -8.76 19.52
CA ILE A 179 -2.65 -7.54 19.82
C ILE A 179 -1.23 -7.77 19.33
N ALA A 180 -0.80 -7.00 18.33
CA ALA A 180 0.59 -6.94 17.90
C ALA A 180 1.29 -5.80 18.66
N LYS A 181 2.46 -6.08 19.25
CA LYS A 181 3.30 -5.12 19.95
C LYS A 181 4.63 -4.96 19.22
N ASN A 182 5.01 -3.74 18.93
CA ASN A 182 6.24 -3.38 18.23
C ASN A 182 7.18 -2.61 19.16
N ASP A 183 8.26 -3.26 19.61
CA ASP A 183 9.28 -2.63 20.46
C ASP A 183 10.41 -1.95 19.65
N SER A 184 10.21 -1.77 18.34
CA SER A 184 11.12 -1.04 17.45
C SER A 184 10.67 0.41 17.20
N PRO A 185 11.57 1.30 16.74
CA PRO A 185 11.25 2.71 16.50
C PRO A 185 10.62 2.98 15.12
N ILE A 186 10.30 1.97 14.31
CA ILE A 186 9.74 2.13 12.95
C ILE A 186 8.41 1.39 12.80
N TYR A 187 7.51 1.87 11.94
CA TYR A 187 6.21 1.22 11.69
C TYR A 187 6.38 -0.09 10.92
N LEU A 188 5.70 -1.14 11.38
CA LEU A 188 5.62 -2.42 10.69
C LEU A 188 4.25 -2.58 10.02
N ALA A 189 4.24 -3.02 8.76
CA ALA A 189 3.03 -3.32 8.00
C ALA A 189 3.01 -4.81 7.67
N PHE A 190 1.83 -5.42 7.70
CA PHE A 190 1.67 -6.83 7.39
C PHE A 190 1.23 -7.04 5.94
N ASN A 191 1.83 -8.03 5.28
CA ASN A 191 1.31 -8.59 4.03
C ASN A 191 0.13 -9.52 4.34
N THR A 192 0.28 -10.35 5.37
CA THR A 192 -0.71 -11.34 5.79
C THR A 192 -0.67 -11.51 7.30
N ILE A 193 -1.84 -11.77 7.87
CA ILE A 193 -2.02 -12.35 9.21
C ILE A 193 -3.04 -13.47 9.06
N LYS A 194 -2.69 -14.67 9.50
CA LYS A 194 -3.56 -15.84 9.52
C LYS A 194 -3.72 -16.35 10.94
N ILE A 195 -4.94 -16.70 11.29
CA ILE A 195 -5.32 -17.19 12.61
C ILE A 195 -5.97 -18.55 12.39
N ASN A 196 -5.38 -19.60 12.96
CA ASN A 196 -5.79 -20.99 12.69
C ASN A 196 -5.84 -21.30 11.17
N GLY A 197 -4.91 -20.74 10.41
CA GLY A 197 -4.84 -20.88 8.94
C GLY A 197 -5.82 -20.01 8.14
N LYS A 198 -6.71 -19.23 8.79
CA LYS A 198 -7.65 -18.32 8.13
C LYS A 198 -7.12 -16.89 8.13
N GLU A 199 -7.09 -16.24 6.97
CA GLU A 199 -6.68 -14.82 6.87
C GLU A 199 -7.68 -13.91 7.58
N ILE A 200 -7.16 -12.84 8.20
CA ILE A 200 -8.00 -11.73 8.68
C ILE A 200 -8.51 -10.89 7.52
N GLU A 201 -9.49 -10.02 7.77
CA GLU A 201 -10.01 -9.12 6.74
C GLU A 201 -8.93 -8.18 6.19
N LEU A 202 -8.92 -7.95 4.88
CA LEU A 202 -7.92 -7.10 4.23
C LEU A 202 -7.89 -5.67 4.79
N GLN A 203 -9.04 -5.14 5.21
CA GLN A 203 -9.12 -3.81 5.83
C GLN A 203 -8.31 -3.75 7.12
N GLU A 204 -8.19 -4.86 7.85
CA GLU A 204 -7.43 -4.93 9.09
C GLU A 204 -5.93 -4.73 8.85
N LEU A 205 -5.41 -5.20 7.71
CA LEU A 205 -4.01 -5.03 7.31
C LEU A 205 -3.64 -3.59 6.98
N SER A 206 -4.62 -2.70 6.81
CA SER A 206 -4.37 -1.26 6.70
C SER A 206 -3.87 -0.65 8.02
N LYS A 207 -4.07 -1.32 9.15
CA LYS A 207 -3.59 -0.87 10.47
C LYS A 207 -2.15 -1.33 10.65
N ASN A 208 -1.19 -0.41 10.55
CA ASN A 208 0.22 -0.72 10.82
C ASN A 208 0.47 -0.79 12.32
N VAL A 209 1.48 -1.54 12.75
CA VAL A 209 1.89 -1.56 14.15
C VAL A 209 2.80 -0.34 14.43
N PRO A 210 2.39 0.61 15.28
CA PRO A 210 3.14 1.84 15.51
C PRO A 210 4.46 1.60 16.28
N PRO A 211 5.46 2.48 16.13
CA PRO A 211 6.69 2.44 16.91
C PRO A 211 6.44 2.46 18.42
N PHE A 212 7.09 1.56 19.16
CA PHE A 212 6.97 1.44 20.61
C PHE A 212 5.52 1.33 21.11
N GLY A 213 4.64 0.76 20.28
CA GLY A 213 3.21 0.73 20.52
C GLY A 213 2.59 -0.61 20.16
N THR A 214 1.26 -0.63 20.21
CA THR A 214 0.44 -1.82 19.96
C THR A 214 -0.64 -1.55 18.94
N GLN A 215 -1.02 -2.58 18.19
CA GLN A 215 -2.13 -2.54 17.25
C GLN A 215 -3.04 -3.75 17.44
N GLU A 216 -4.35 -3.51 17.44
CA GLU A 216 -5.37 -4.56 17.56
C GLU A 216 -5.88 -4.98 16.18
N TYR A 217 -6.01 -6.30 15.99
CA TYR A 217 -6.61 -6.93 14.82
C TYR A 217 -7.77 -7.83 15.26
N LEU A 218 -8.92 -7.65 14.64
CA LEU A 218 -10.14 -8.41 14.92
C LEU A 218 -10.09 -9.75 14.21
N PHE A 219 -10.39 -10.80 14.97
CA PHE A 219 -10.74 -12.10 14.40
C PHE A 219 -12.22 -12.35 14.64
N LEU A 220 -13.01 -12.30 13.57
CA LEU A 220 -14.46 -12.48 13.66
C LEU A 220 -14.86 -13.90 14.04
N ASN A 221 -13.95 -14.86 13.89
CA ASN A 221 -14.20 -16.24 14.27
C ASN A 221 -13.94 -16.43 15.78
N LYS A 222 -14.95 -16.94 16.49
CA LYS A 222 -14.92 -17.16 17.95
C LYS A 222 -14.25 -18.49 18.36
N GLU A 223 -13.61 -19.17 17.41
CA GLU A 223 -12.77 -20.34 17.70
C GLU A 223 -11.58 -19.94 18.59
N ASN A 224 -11.16 -20.87 19.45
CA ASN A 224 -9.93 -20.69 20.22
C ASN A 224 -8.74 -20.50 19.29
N ILE A 225 -7.96 -19.45 19.51
CA ILE A 225 -6.77 -19.16 18.72
C ILE A 225 -5.65 -20.13 19.15
N THR A 226 -5.23 -21.01 18.24
CA THR A 226 -4.16 -22.01 18.47
C THR A 226 -2.86 -21.65 17.74
N SER A 227 -2.96 -20.88 16.66
CA SER A 227 -1.80 -20.44 15.88
C SER A 227 -2.04 -19.09 15.23
N ILE A 228 -0.98 -18.28 15.18
CA ILE A 228 -0.93 -17.00 14.49
C ILE A 228 0.25 -17.08 13.52
N HIS A 229 -0.02 -16.93 12.23
CA HIS A 229 1.00 -16.80 11.19
C HIS A 229 0.98 -15.37 10.66
N TRP A 230 2.14 -14.81 10.34
CA TRP A 230 2.21 -13.48 9.75
C TRP A 230 3.42 -13.32 8.83
N GLN A 231 3.30 -12.36 7.91
CA GLN A 231 4.39 -11.86 7.08
C GLN A 231 4.42 -10.34 7.14
N VAL A 232 5.58 -9.78 7.47
CA VAL A 232 5.81 -8.33 7.42
C VAL A 232 6.24 -7.92 6.01
N LEU A 233 5.81 -6.74 5.55
CA LEU A 233 6.27 -6.12 4.30
C LEU A 233 7.58 -5.36 4.52
N ASP A 234 8.57 -5.56 3.65
CA ASP A 234 9.82 -4.81 3.67
C ASP A 234 9.71 -3.41 3.04
N GLU A 235 10.84 -2.71 2.89
CA GLU A 235 10.89 -1.34 2.34
C GLU A 235 10.44 -1.28 0.87
N PHE A 236 10.53 -2.41 0.15
CA PHE A 236 10.13 -2.56 -1.24
C PHE A 236 8.74 -3.20 -1.37
N MET A 237 8.00 -3.29 -0.26
CA MET A 237 6.66 -3.92 -0.21
C MET A 237 6.67 -5.41 -0.61
N PHE A 238 7.80 -6.10 -0.47
CA PHE A 238 7.87 -7.55 -0.59
C PHE A 238 7.64 -8.21 0.77
N PRO A 239 6.92 -9.34 0.82
CA PRO A 239 6.73 -10.07 2.06
C PRO A 239 8.06 -10.70 2.53
N LEU A 240 8.38 -10.51 3.80
CA LEU A 240 9.41 -11.27 4.51
C LEU A 240 8.94 -12.71 4.76
N ASP A 241 9.89 -13.54 5.24
CA ASP A 241 9.62 -14.94 5.59
C ASP A 241 8.47 -15.05 6.59
N GLU A 242 7.55 -15.99 6.36
CA GLU A 242 6.45 -16.25 7.28
C GLU A 242 6.97 -16.64 8.67
N LYS A 243 6.34 -16.05 9.69
CA LYS A 243 6.57 -16.35 11.11
C LYS A 243 5.33 -17.00 11.70
N ILE A 244 5.53 -17.81 12.73
CA ILE A 244 4.46 -18.52 13.43
C ILE A 244 4.61 -18.34 14.94
N LYS A 245 3.48 -18.17 15.62
CA LYS A 245 3.33 -18.29 17.06
C LYS A 245 2.24 -19.31 17.37
N THR A 246 2.61 -20.42 17.98
CA THR A 246 1.65 -21.39 18.54
C THR A 246 1.22 -20.91 19.92
N VAL A 247 -0.08 -21.03 20.19
CA VAL A 247 -0.72 -20.68 21.46
C VAL A 247 -1.06 -22.00 22.12
N ASN A 248 -0.42 -22.27 23.24
CA ASN A 248 -0.65 -23.47 24.05
C ASN A 248 -1.89 -23.29 24.94
#